data_AF-A0A7X4F5X1-F1
#
_entry.id   AF-A0A7X4F5X1-F1
#
_cell.length_a   1.000
_cell.length_b   1.000
_cell.length_c   1.000
_cell.angle_alpha   90.00
_cell.angle_beta   90.00
_cell.angle_gamma   90.00
#
_symmetry.space_group_name_H-M   'P 1'
#
loop_
_entity.id
_entity.type
_entity.pdbx_description
1 polymer ?
#
loop_
_entity_poly.entity_id
_entity_poly.type
_entity_poly.pdbx_seq_one_letter_code
_entity_poly.pdbx_strand_id
1 'polypeptide(L)'
;MVRGVSVTLVTSLKQLLRGQPAPAGGRKQTSWPGLAAHYRSWLPVGDNTPIITLLEGNTPLLRAPALEKRIGRGVRVFLKVDGLNPTGSFKDRGMTMAISKAREAGATAVICASTGNTSAAAAAYARRGGLRAFAVIPDGYVAKGKLAQALLYGAEVLAIQGNFDQALAITQDLAERYPVTLVNSINPYRLEGQKTAAFEVVDALGDAPDWLCIPMGNAGNISAYWMGFQEYRNAGRSRKLPVMYGFQASGSAPLVLGSPVANPTTIATAILSA
;
A
#
# COMPACT_ATOMS: atom_id res chain seq x y z
N MET A 1 4.23 34.25 -19.32
CA MET A 1 4.63 35.12 -18.20
C MET A 1 3.76 34.76 -17.00
N VAL A 2 4.10 33.68 -16.28
CA VAL A 2 3.29 33.15 -15.17
C VAL A 2 3.78 33.82 -13.88
N ARG A 3 2.93 34.65 -13.27
CA ARG A 3 3.17 35.30 -11.98
C ARG A 3 2.75 34.35 -10.86
N GLY A 4 3.61 34.24 -9.85
CA GLY A 4 3.51 33.30 -8.74
C GLY A 4 2.31 33.54 -7.82
N VAL A 5 1.77 32.44 -7.30
CA VAL A 5 0.81 32.45 -6.20
C VAL A 5 1.61 32.26 -4.91
N SER A 6 1.74 33.34 -4.16
CA SER A 6 2.26 33.35 -2.80
C SER A 6 1.15 32.87 -1.85
N VAL A 7 1.34 31.74 -1.18
CA VAL A 7 0.45 31.30 -0.10
C VAL A 7 0.92 31.98 1.18
N THR A 8 0.23 33.05 1.57
CA THR A 8 0.46 33.73 2.85
C THR A 8 -0.47 33.13 3.90
N LEU A 9 0.07 32.37 4.84
CA LEU A 9 -0.63 31.98 6.07
C LEU A 9 -0.64 33.21 7.01
N VAL A 10 -1.79 33.89 7.11
CA VAL A 10 -2.05 34.82 8.21
C VAL A 10 -3.28 34.34 8.95
N THR A 11 -3.08 33.74 10.12
CA THR A 11 -4.12 33.66 11.15
C THR A 11 -3.52 34.16 12.45
N SER A 12 -4.00 35.33 12.88
CA SER A 12 -3.53 36.01 14.08
C SER A 12 -3.91 35.20 15.33
N LEU A 13 -2.91 34.97 16.20
CA LEU A 13 -2.96 34.21 17.44
C LEU A 13 -3.99 34.69 18.48
N LYS A 14 -4.68 35.82 18.25
CA LYS A 14 -5.56 36.47 19.24
C LYS A 14 -7.03 36.02 19.20
N GLN A 15 -7.47 35.30 18.16
CA GLN A 15 -8.86 34.83 18.05
C GLN A 15 -9.14 33.48 18.72
N LEU A 16 -8.11 32.74 19.13
CA LEU A 16 -8.24 31.40 19.73
C LEU A 16 -8.40 31.39 21.27
N LEU A 17 -8.30 32.53 21.95
CA LEU A 17 -8.24 32.61 23.43
C LEU A 17 -9.53 33.11 24.12
N ARG A 18 -10.70 33.06 23.47
CA ARG A 18 -11.99 33.36 24.14
C ARG A 18 -12.99 32.24 23.83
N GLY A 19 -13.27 31.40 24.83
CA GLY A 19 -13.96 30.12 24.66
C GLY A 19 -15.48 30.14 24.81
N GLN A 20 -16.08 28.98 24.53
CA GLN A 20 -17.22 28.44 25.26
C GLN A 20 -16.97 26.92 25.48
N PRO A 21 -17.23 26.37 26.67
CA PRO A 21 -17.07 24.94 26.90
C PRO A 21 -18.19 24.17 26.18
N ALA A 22 -17.82 23.29 25.27
CA ALA A 22 -18.74 22.34 24.65
C ALA A 22 -19.27 21.35 25.71
N PRO A 23 -20.52 20.88 25.60
CA PRO A 23 -21.12 19.97 26.58
C PRO A 23 -20.26 18.70 26.75
N ALA A 24 -20.00 18.36 28.00
CA ALA A 24 -19.22 17.19 28.41
C ALA A 24 -19.98 15.90 28.11
N GLY A 25 -19.89 15.46 26.85
CA GLY A 25 -20.45 14.21 26.34
C GLY A 25 -19.61 13.66 25.19
N GLY A 26 -18.29 13.83 25.25
CA GLY A 26 -17.38 13.36 24.21
C GLY A 26 -17.06 11.87 24.39
N ARG A 27 -17.53 11.01 23.48
CA ARG A 27 -16.78 9.78 23.17
C ARG A 27 -15.34 10.22 22.92
N LYS A 28 -14.36 9.70 23.68
CA LYS A 28 -12.93 9.90 23.38
C LYS A 28 -12.74 9.56 21.90
N GLN A 29 -12.50 10.57 21.06
CA GLN A 29 -12.10 10.35 19.68
C GLN A 29 -10.71 9.72 19.74
N THR A 30 -10.67 8.39 19.69
CA THR A 30 -9.41 7.67 19.55
C THR A 30 -8.92 7.95 18.14
N SER A 31 -7.86 8.74 18.00
CA SER A 31 -7.18 8.97 16.72
C SER A 31 -6.76 7.64 16.10
N TRP A 32 -6.87 7.52 14.76
CA TRP A 32 -6.42 6.33 14.03
C TRP A 32 -4.92 6.09 14.28
N PRO A 33 -4.50 4.93 14.82
CA PRO A 33 -3.11 4.70 15.22
C PRO A 33 -2.22 4.12 14.10
N GLY A 34 -2.75 3.94 12.88
CA GLY A 34 -2.13 3.15 11.83
C GLY A 34 -2.56 1.68 11.86
N LEU A 35 -2.57 1.01 10.71
CA LEU A 35 -3.14 -0.33 10.58
C LEU A 35 -2.42 -1.37 11.45
N ALA A 36 -1.09 -1.28 11.59
CA ALA A 36 -0.32 -2.30 12.29
C ALA A 36 -0.60 -2.29 13.80
N ALA A 37 -0.86 -1.11 14.36
CA ALA A 37 -1.31 -0.97 15.75
C ALA A 37 -2.78 -1.37 15.92
N HIS A 38 -3.64 -0.99 14.97
CA HIS A 38 -5.08 -1.28 15.05
C HIS A 38 -5.39 -2.79 14.90
N TYR A 39 -4.81 -3.44 13.90
CA TYR A 39 -5.01 -4.86 13.61
C TYR A 39 -3.92 -5.75 14.20
N ARG A 40 -3.30 -5.33 15.30
CA ARG A 40 -2.15 -5.99 15.93
C ARG A 40 -2.35 -7.50 16.12
N SER A 41 -3.53 -7.93 16.58
CA SER A 41 -3.85 -9.35 16.83
C SER A 41 -3.94 -10.20 15.56
N TRP A 42 -4.01 -9.59 14.38
CA TRP A 42 -4.13 -10.26 13.09
C TRP A 42 -2.84 -10.24 12.28
N LEU A 43 -1.78 -9.64 12.83
CA LEU A 43 -0.53 -9.39 12.15
C LEU A 43 0.62 -10.03 12.94
N PRO A 44 1.74 -10.38 12.28
CA PRO A 44 2.91 -10.99 12.94
C PRO A 44 3.75 -9.96 13.72
N VAL A 45 3.12 -9.23 14.63
CA VAL A 45 3.70 -8.18 15.46
C VAL A 45 3.75 -8.64 16.92
N GLY A 46 4.95 -8.70 17.49
CA GLY A 46 5.17 -9.00 18.91
C GLY A 46 5.27 -7.73 19.75
N ASP A 47 5.36 -7.87 21.08
CA ASP A 47 5.44 -6.75 22.05
C ASP A 47 6.59 -5.80 21.80
N ASN A 48 7.67 -6.30 21.23
CA ASN A 48 8.86 -5.52 20.90
C ASN A 48 8.95 -5.10 19.42
N THR A 49 7.95 -5.43 18.58
CA THR A 49 7.97 -5.01 17.18
C THR A 49 7.84 -3.48 17.11
N PRO A 50 8.84 -2.75 16.56
CA PRO A 50 8.75 -1.32 16.39
C PRO A 50 7.74 -0.99 15.28
N ILE A 51 6.59 -0.43 15.65
CA ILE A 51 5.55 -0.08 14.68
C ILE A 51 5.94 1.19 13.93
N ILE A 52 6.39 1.02 12.69
CA ILE A 52 6.70 2.13 11.78
C ILE A 52 5.46 2.46 10.95
N THR A 53 4.77 3.53 11.33
CA THR A 53 3.52 3.95 10.69
C THR A 53 3.59 5.39 10.19
N LEU A 54 2.87 5.65 9.10
CA LEU A 54 2.50 6.97 8.59
C LEU A 54 0.98 7.19 8.70
N LEU A 55 0.32 6.43 9.59
CA LEU A 55 -1.13 6.41 9.82
C LEU A 55 -1.93 5.88 8.63
N GLU A 56 -1.33 4.97 7.86
CA GLU A 56 -1.94 4.27 6.74
C GLU A 56 -3.09 3.33 7.15
N GLY A 57 -3.91 2.95 6.17
CA GLY A 57 -5.16 2.24 6.41
C GLY A 57 -6.30 3.17 6.77
N ASN A 58 -7.42 2.57 7.20
CA ASN A 58 -8.70 3.25 7.44
C ASN A 58 -9.13 4.17 6.29
N THR A 59 -8.87 3.73 5.05
CA THR A 59 -9.21 4.52 3.87
C THR A 59 -10.72 4.48 3.61
N PRO A 60 -11.31 5.52 3.00
CA PRO A 60 -12.75 5.56 2.77
C PRO A 60 -13.25 4.37 1.93
N LEU A 61 -14.40 3.83 2.33
CA LEU A 61 -15.22 2.92 1.52
C LEU A 61 -16.43 3.70 1.02
N LEU A 62 -16.33 4.25 -0.18
CA LEU A 62 -17.33 5.19 -0.71
C LEU A 62 -18.39 4.45 -1.52
N ARG A 63 -19.66 4.62 -1.17
CA ARG A 63 -20.77 4.16 -2.04
C ARG A 63 -20.78 4.99 -3.32
N ALA A 64 -21.00 4.35 -4.46
CA ALA A 64 -20.98 4.96 -5.79
C ALA A 64 -22.34 4.86 -6.53
N PRO A 65 -23.37 5.63 -6.14
CA PRO A 65 -24.71 5.54 -6.74
C PRO A 65 -24.76 5.72 -8.26
N ALA A 66 -23.86 6.54 -8.82
CA ALA A 66 -23.77 6.72 -10.27
C ALA A 66 -23.37 5.42 -11.00
N LEU A 67 -22.48 4.62 -10.40
CA LEU A 67 -22.10 3.31 -10.93
C LEU A 67 -23.22 2.28 -10.73
N GLU A 68 -23.88 2.30 -9.57
CA GLU A 68 -25.06 1.46 -9.31
C GLU A 68 -26.14 1.66 -10.38
N LYS A 69 -26.47 2.92 -10.70
CA LYS A 69 -27.44 3.27 -11.76
C LYS A 69 -27.00 2.78 -13.14
N ARG A 70 -25.71 2.89 -13.46
CA ARG A 70 -25.17 2.50 -14.76
C ARG A 70 -25.15 0.98 -14.96
N ILE A 71 -24.82 0.22 -13.91
CA ILE A 71 -24.81 -1.25 -13.95
C ILE A 71 -26.25 -1.81 -13.90
N GLY A 72 -27.14 -1.15 -13.16
CA GLY A 72 -28.51 -1.60 -12.96
C GLY A 72 -28.59 -2.85 -12.06
N ARG A 73 -29.71 -3.58 -12.14
CA ARG A 73 -29.93 -4.86 -11.43
C ARG A 73 -29.92 -4.77 -9.90
N GLY A 74 -30.09 -3.58 -9.34
CA GLY A 74 -30.16 -3.37 -7.88
C GLY A 74 -28.84 -3.60 -7.15
N VAL A 75 -27.70 -3.61 -7.85
CA VAL A 75 -26.39 -3.77 -7.21
C VAL A 75 -26.02 -2.55 -6.39
N ARG A 76 -25.30 -2.77 -5.29
CA ARG A 76 -24.64 -1.70 -4.53
C ARG A 76 -23.15 -1.71 -4.83
N VAL A 77 -22.59 -0.55 -5.13
CA VAL A 77 -21.19 -0.42 -5.54
C VAL A 77 -20.45 0.43 -4.52
N PHE A 78 -19.35 -0.10 -4.02
CA PHE A 78 -18.47 0.58 -3.08
C PHE A 78 -17.05 0.64 -3.63
N LEU A 79 -16.37 1.75 -3.40
CA LEU A 79 -15.00 2.01 -3.83
C LEU A 79 -14.10 2.14 -2.60
N LYS A 80 -13.15 1.21 -2.44
CA LYS A 80 -12.12 1.30 -1.40
C LYS A 80 -10.99 2.20 -1.89
N VAL A 81 -10.90 3.40 -1.34
CA VAL A 81 -10.05 4.48 -1.91
C VAL A 81 -8.64 4.46 -1.32
N ASP A 82 -7.86 3.43 -1.66
CA ASP A 82 -6.48 3.28 -1.18
C ASP A 82 -5.47 4.29 -1.76
N GLY A 83 -5.90 5.13 -2.70
CA GLY A 83 -5.13 6.28 -3.17
C GLY A 83 -4.99 7.39 -2.13
N LEU A 84 -5.73 7.33 -1.01
CA LEU A 84 -5.62 8.27 0.11
C LEU A 84 -4.66 7.80 1.22
N ASN A 85 -3.96 6.67 1.01
CA ASN A 85 -2.85 6.31 1.88
C ASN A 85 -1.69 7.32 1.73
N PRO A 86 -0.76 7.39 2.71
CA PRO A 86 0.26 8.44 2.79
C PRO A 86 1.10 8.69 1.54
N THR A 87 1.47 7.65 0.79
CA THR A 87 2.23 7.77 -0.46
C THR A 87 1.37 7.69 -1.72
N GLY A 88 0.04 7.66 -1.56
CA GLY A 88 -0.93 7.64 -2.64
C GLY A 88 -1.24 6.23 -3.17
N SER A 89 -0.96 5.17 -2.41
CA SER A 89 -1.28 3.81 -2.87
C SER A 89 -1.45 2.78 -1.74
N PHE A 90 -2.10 1.67 -2.07
CA PHE A 90 -2.24 0.52 -1.16
C PHE A 90 -0.91 -0.14 -0.75
N LYS A 91 0.21 0.19 -1.42
CA LYS A 91 1.53 -0.39 -1.11
C LYS A 91 1.97 -0.05 0.30
N ASP A 92 1.51 1.09 0.82
CA ASP A 92 1.71 1.56 2.19
C ASP A 92 1.30 0.52 3.21
N ARG A 93 0.18 -0.18 2.94
CA ARG A 93 -0.35 -1.20 3.85
C ARG A 93 0.64 -2.32 4.11
N GLY A 94 1.28 -2.80 3.04
CA GLY A 94 2.31 -3.82 3.15
C GLY A 94 3.64 -3.26 3.65
N MET A 95 3.93 -1.99 3.34
CA MET A 95 5.23 -1.39 3.63
C MET A 95 5.42 -1.07 5.11
N THR A 96 4.38 -0.62 5.83
CA THR A 96 4.45 -0.49 7.30
C THR A 96 4.89 -1.80 7.96
N MET A 97 4.32 -2.92 7.53
CA MET A 97 4.65 -4.24 8.07
C MET A 97 6.06 -4.68 7.69
N ALA A 98 6.42 -4.56 6.41
CA ALA A 98 7.74 -4.95 5.94
C ALA A 98 8.86 -4.14 6.63
N ILE A 99 8.68 -2.84 6.81
CA ILE A 99 9.67 -1.97 7.46
C ILE A 99 9.72 -2.19 8.98
N SER A 100 8.56 -2.36 9.64
CA SER A 100 8.52 -2.67 11.07
C SER A 100 9.26 -3.97 11.38
N LYS A 101 9.05 -5.01 10.57
CA LYS A 101 9.74 -6.31 10.71
C LYS A 101 11.20 -6.26 10.29
N ALA A 102 11.55 -5.48 9.26
CA ALA A 102 12.95 -5.25 8.90
C ALA A 102 13.72 -4.59 10.06
N ARG A 103 13.12 -3.57 10.69
CA ARG A 103 13.71 -2.91 11.85
C ARG A 103 13.81 -3.83 13.06
N GLU A 104 12.79 -4.65 13.31
CA GLU A 104 12.81 -5.70 14.34
C GLU A 104 13.95 -6.70 14.13
N ALA A 105 14.21 -7.08 12.88
CA ALA A 105 15.29 -7.98 12.50
C ALA A 105 16.69 -7.31 12.48
N GLY A 106 16.80 -6.03 12.89
CA GLY A 106 18.07 -5.32 12.94
C GLY A 106 18.58 -4.80 11.59
N ALA A 107 17.73 -4.74 10.56
CA ALA A 107 18.12 -4.16 9.29
C ALA A 107 18.52 -2.69 9.46
N THR A 108 19.52 -2.25 8.68
CA THR A 108 19.95 -0.85 8.60
C THR A 108 19.51 -0.19 7.30
N ALA A 109 19.13 -1.00 6.32
CA ALA A 109 18.58 -0.55 5.05
C ALA A 109 17.54 -1.51 4.48
N VAL A 110 16.78 -1.01 3.51
CA VAL A 110 15.88 -1.82 2.68
C VAL A 110 16.18 -1.59 1.22
N ILE A 111 15.89 -2.61 0.42
CA ILE A 111 16.12 -2.58 -1.02
C ILE A 111 14.89 -3.04 -1.77
N CYS A 112 14.61 -2.42 -2.90
CA CYS A 112 13.57 -2.88 -3.81
C CYS A 112 13.95 -2.69 -5.28
N ALA A 113 13.57 -3.66 -6.11
CA ALA A 113 13.62 -3.55 -7.56
C ALA A 113 12.27 -3.03 -8.07
N SER A 114 12.10 -1.71 -8.11
CA SER A 114 10.88 -1.05 -8.62
C SER A 114 11.10 0.43 -8.88
N THR A 115 10.50 0.95 -9.96
CA THR A 115 10.46 2.39 -10.27
C THR A 115 9.15 3.06 -9.87
N GLY A 116 8.22 2.35 -9.21
CA GLY A 116 6.84 2.80 -8.99
C GLY A 116 6.42 2.92 -7.53
N ASN A 117 5.12 2.76 -7.26
CA ASN A 117 4.52 2.95 -5.94
C ASN A 117 5.21 2.13 -4.83
N THR A 118 5.80 0.98 -5.16
CA THR A 118 6.54 0.17 -4.18
C THR A 118 7.80 0.90 -3.69
N SER A 119 8.59 1.53 -4.57
CA SER A 119 9.80 2.25 -4.15
C SER A 119 9.48 3.56 -3.44
N ALA A 120 8.41 4.25 -3.85
CA ALA A 120 7.91 5.42 -3.12
C ALA A 120 7.49 5.06 -1.67
N ALA A 121 6.70 4.01 -1.49
CA ALA A 121 6.34 3.51 -0.17
C ALA A 121 7.59 3.06 0.61
N ALA A 122 8.47 2.25 0.00
CA ALA A 122 9.66 1.76 0.68
C ALA A 122 10.52 2.91 1.21
N ALA A 123 10.75 3.93 0.39
CA ALA A 123 11.50 5.12 0.77
C ALA A 123 10.86 5.88 1.94
N ALA A 124 9.55 6.17 1.85
CA ALA A 124 8.83 6.92 2.87
C ALA A 124 8.88 6.22 4.24
N TYR A 125 8.58 4.92 4.28
CA TYR A 125 8.56 4.15 5.54
C TYR A 125 9.97 3.86 6.05
N ALA A 126 10.94 3.56 5.18
CA ALA A 126 12.33 3.40 5.59
C ALA A 126 12.86 4.66 6.26
N ARG A 127 12.61 5.84 5.65
CA ARG A 127 13.01 7.11 6.23
C ARG A 127 12.36 7.35 7.59
N ARG A 128 11.05 7.06 7.72
CA ARG A 128 10.32 7.14 8.99
C ARG A 128 10.90 6.18 10.05
N GLY A 129 11.35 5.00 9.64
CA GLY A 129 11.94 3.96 10.50
C GLY A 129 13.44 4.11 10.75
N GLY A 130 14.08 5.18 10.27
CA GLY A 130 15.52 5.38 10.44
C GLY A 130 16.38 4.38 9.67
N LEU A 131 15.90 3.90 8.53
CA LEU A 131 16.58 3.00 7.60
C LEU A 131 16.97 3.74 6.32
N ARG A 132 18.03 3.28 5.65
CA ARG A 132 18.31 3.69 4.27
C ARG A 132 17.38 2.95 3.31
N ALA A 133 17.06 3.54 2.17
CA ALA A 133 16.24 2.91 1.14
C ALA A 133 16.99 2.93 -0.19
N PHE A 134 17.11 1.76 -0.80
CA PHE A 134 17.72 1.59 -2.11
C PHE A 134 16.67 1.17 -3.14
N ALA A 135 16.63 1.87 -4.27
CA ALA A 135 15.82 1.51 -5.42
C ALA A 135 16.75 1.05 -6.54
N VAL A 136 16.71 -0.25 -6.87
CA VAL A 136 17.48 -0.83 -7.96
C VAL A 136 16.68 -0.75 -9.25
N ILE A 137 17.30 -0.19 -10.29
CA ILE A 137 16.66 0.04 -11.58
C ILE A 137 17.60 -0.41 -12.72
N PRO A 138 17.08 -1.04 -13.78
CA PRO A 138 17.83 -1.24 -15.02
C PRO A 138 18.22 0.11 -15.64
N ASP A 139 19.45 0.21 -16.14
CA ASP A 139 19.90 1.39 -16.89
C ASP A 139 18.99 1.64 -18.12
N GLY A 140 18.70 2.91 -18.39
CA GLY A 140 17.78 3.33 -19.46
C GLY A 140 16.26 3.26 -19.16
N TYR A 141 15.83 2.61 -18.06
CA TYR A 141 14.39 2.46 -17.71
C TYR A 141 13.90 3.43 -16.62
N VAL A 142 14.24 4.72 -16.74
CA VAL A 142 13.88 5.75 -15.75
C VAL A 142 12.57 6.44 -16.13
N ALA A 143 11.44 5.96 -15.60
CA ALA A 143 10.21 6.76 -15.55
C ALA A 143 10.37 7.90 -14.53
N LYS A 144 10.92 9.04 -14.96
CA LYS A 144 11.29 10.19 -14.12
C LYS A 144 10.22 10.60 -13.10
N GLY A 145 8.95 10.59 -13.49
CA GLY A 145 7.85 11.02 -12.62
C GLY A 145 7.59 10.11 -11.41
N LYS A 146 7.73 8.79 -11.54
CA LYS A 146 7.50 7.85 -10.44
C LYS A 146 8.71 7.72 -9.52
N LEU A 147 9.91 7.81 -10.10
CA LEU A 147 11.15 7.86 -9.34
C LEU A 147 11.26 9.12 -8.48
N ALA A 148 10.65 10.23 -8.92
CA ALA A 148 10.67 11.50 -8.18
C ALA A 148 10.12 11.38 -6.75
N GLN A 149 9.06 10.61 -6.52
CA GLN A 149 8.54 10.40 -5.15
C GLN A 149 9.55 9.65 -4.28
N ALA A 150 10.15 8.57 -4.80
CA ALA A 150 11.14 7.81 -4.05
C ALA A 150 12.36 8.68 -3.70
N LEU A 151 12.86 9.47 -4.66
CA LEU A 151 13.96 10.42 -4.45
C LEU A 151 13.61 11.50 -3.42
N LEU A 152 12.38 12.04 -3.46
CA LEU A 152 11.91 13.04 -2.49
C LEU A 152 11.90 12.49 -1.05
N TYR A 153 11.58 11.21 -0.89
CA TYR A 153 11.63 10.52 0.40
C TYR A 153 13.05 10.08 0.81
N GLY A 154 14.06 10.34 -0.03
CA GLY A 154 15.46 10.06 0.26
C GLY A 154 15.93 8.66 -0.17
N ALA A 155 15.28 8.04 -1.15
CA ALA A 155 15.80 6.81 -1.74
C ALA A 155 17.10 7.06 -2.50
N GLU A 156 18.06 6.17 -2.31
CA GLU A 156 19.27 6.09 -3.10
C GLU A 156 19.00 5.17 -4.31
N VAL A 157 19.24 5.67 -5.52
CA VAL A 157 18.95 4.95 -6.74
C VAL A 157 20.22 4.27 -7.24
N LEU A 158 20.16 2.95 -7.37
CA LEU A 158 21.24 2.13 -7.92
C LEU A 158 20.83 1.72 -9.33
N ALA A 159 21.39 2.41 -10.33
CA ALA A 159 21.25 1.99 -11.72
C ALA A 159 22.21 0.83 -12.00
N ILE A 160 21.68 -0.28 -12.51
CA ILE A 160 22.49 -1.44 -12.89
C ILE A 160 22.53 -1.61 -14.40
N GLN A 161 23.69 -1.98 -14.93
CA GLN A 161 23.81 -2.41 -16.31
C GLN A 161 23.31 -3.86 -16.41
N GLY A 162 22.03 -4.02 -16.76
CA GLY A 162 21.39 -5.33 -16.78
C GLY A 162 19.88 -5.27 -16.88
N ASN A 163 19.23 -6.43 -16.82
CA ASN A 163 17.77 -6.57 -16.83
C ASN A 163 17.18 -6.68 -15.41
N PHE A 164 15.85 -6.76 -15.30
CA PHE A 164 15.16 -6.84 -14.01
C PHE A 164 15.56 -8.07 -13.18
N ASP A 165 15.79 -9.22 -13.81
CA ASP A 165 16.15 -10.46 -13.10
C ASP A 165 17.56 -10.34 -12.50
N GLN A 166 18.48 -9.71 -13.21
CA GLN A 166 19.81 -9.39 -12.69
C GLN A 166 19.74 -8.39 -11.52
N ALA A 167 18.87 -7.39 -11.59
CA ALA A 167 18.60 -6.51 -10.44
C ALA A 167 18.13 -7.31 -9.24
N LEU A 168 17.14 -8.19 -9.44
CA LEU A 168 16.59 -8.99 -8.35
C LEU A 168 17.66 -9.91 -7.73
N ALA A 169 18.46 -10.59 -8.55
CA ALA A 169 19.55 -11.45 -8.07
C ALA A 169 20.58 -10.67 -7.24
N ILE A 170 20.99 -9.48 -7.69
CA ILE A 170 21.90 -8.61 -6.93
C ILE A 170 21.26 -8.19 -5.60
N THR A 171 19.97 -7.83 -5.60
CA THR A 171 19.30 -7.46 -4.35
C THR A 171 19.16 -8.61 -3.35
N GLN A 172 19.02 -9.84 -3.84
CA GLN A 172 18.99 -11.04 -3.00
C GLN A 172 20.37 -11.31 -2.39
N ASP A 173 21.44 -11.28 -3.19
CA ASP A 173 22.82 -11.46 -2.69
C ASP A 173 23.21 -10.40 -1.64
N LEU A 174 22.81 -9.14 -1.86
CA LEU A 174 23.02 -8.07 -0.89
C LEU A 174 22.28 -8.30 0.44
N ALA A 175 21.05 -8.84 0.38
CA ALA A 175 20.25 -9.13 1.56
C ALA A 175 20.80 -10.33 2.37
N GLU A 176 21.53 -11.24 1.73
CA GLU A 176 22.20 -12.36 2.39
C GLU A 176 23.49 -11.95 3.09
N ARG A 177 24.23 -10.97 2.53
CA ARG A 177 25.57 -10.57 3.01
C ARG A 177 25.59 -9.36 3.94
N TYR A 178 24.57 -8.51 3.87
CA TYR A 178 24.49 -7.25 4.61
C TYR A 178 23.16 -7.17 5.37
N PRO A 179 23.05 -6.33 6.42
CA PRO A 179 21.80 -6.09 7.15
C PRO A 179 20.80 -5.27 6.32
N VAL A 180 20.41 -5.80 5.16
CA VAL A 180 19.54 -5.18 4.16
C VAL A 180 18.34 -6.10 3.95
N THR A 181 17.13 -5.55 4.01
CA THR A 181 15.91 -6.35 3.76
C THR A 181 15.33 -6.06 2.38
N LEU A 182 15.04 -7.12 1.62
CA LEU A 182 14.29 -7.04 0.37
C LEU A 182 12.80 -6.82 0.64
N VAL A 183 12.23 -5.74 0.11
CA VAL A 183 10.82 -5.35 0.32
C VAL A 183 9.97 -5.40 -0.97
N ASN A 184 10.41 -6.22 -1.94
CA ASN A 184 9.60 -6.57 -3.11
C ASN A 184 8.37 -7.39 -2.72
N SER A 185 7.48 -7.66 -3.69
CA SER A 185 6.21 -8.36 -3.42
C SER A 185 6.37 -9.79 -2.89
N ILE A 186 7.57 -10.38 -2.99
CA ILE A 186 7.91 -11.67 -2.40
C ILE A 186 8.04 -11.62 -0.87
N ASN A 187 8.17 -10.43 -0.28
CA ASN A 187 8.25 -10.28 1.17
C ASN A 187 6.89 -10.62 1.80
N PRO A 188 6.80 -11.65 2.66
CA PRO A 188 5.52 -12.15 3.18
C PRO A 188 4.79 -11.09 4.03
N TYR A 189 5.53 -10.24 4.75
CA TYR A 189 4.94 -9.18 5.56
C TYR A 189 4.18 -8.14 4.75
N ARG A 190 4.46 -8.03 3.45
CA ARG A 190 3.68 -7.17 2.58
C ARG A 190 2.27 -7.68 2.36
N LEU A 191 2.09 -9.00 2.25
CA LEU A 191 0.77 -9.61 2.13
C LEU A 191 0.00 -9.46 3.44
N GLU A 192 0.68 -9.72 4.57
CA GLU A 192 0.13 -9.52 5.92
C GLU A 192 -0.42 -8.10 6.12
N GLY A 193 0.37 -7.08 5.76
CA GLY A 193 -0.11 -5.71 5.85
C GLY A 193 -1.26 -5.40 4.88
N GLN A 194 -1.19 -5.89 3.63
CA GLN A 194 -2.23 -5.67 2.62
C GLN A 194 -3.58 -6.33 2.96
N LYS A 195 -3.59 -7.47 3.65
CA LYS A 195 -4.82 -8.21 3.99
C LYS A 195 -5.77 -7.39 4.87
N THR A 196 -5.22 -6.43 5.63
CA THR A 196 -6.00 -5.49 6.46
C THR A 196 -7.03 -4.68 5.68
N ALA A 197 -6.85 -4.51 4.37
CA ALA A 197 -7.86 -3.85 3.54
C ALA A 197 -9.16 -4.66 3.46
N ALA A 198 -9.10 -5.99 3.48
CA ALA A 198 -10.27 -6.85 3.55
C ALA A 198 -10.97 -6.74 4.91
N PHE A 199 -10.19 -6.65 6.00
CA PHE A 199 -10.73 -6.41 7.35
C PHE A 199 -11.53 -5.11 7.39
N GLU A 200 -10.93 -4.01 6.91
CA GLU A 200 -11.60 -2.71 6.86
C GLU A 200 -12.90 -2.73 6.03
N VAL A 201 -12.95 -3.54 4.96
CA VAL A 201 -14.17 -3.70 4.15
C VAL A 201 -15.26 -4.41 4.95
N VAL A 202 -14.93 -5.51 5.64
CA VAL A 202 -15.90 -6.24 6.47
C VAL A 202 -16.36 -5.37 7.64
N ASP A 203 -15.44 -4.70 8.33
CA ASP A 203 -15.76 -3.84 9.47
C ASP A 203 -16.67 -2.67 9.07
N ALA A 204 -16.47 -2.11 7.87
CA ALA A 204 -17.31 -1.02 7.36
C ALA A 204 -18.69 -1.48 6.86
N LEU A 205 -18.80 -2.66 6.25
CA LEU A 205 -20.06 -3.19 5.69
C LEU A 205 -20.86 -4.03 6.69
N GLY A 206 -20.24 -4.48 7.78
CA GLY A 206 -20.80 -5.43 8.75
C GLY A 206 -20.77 -6.89 8.30
N ASP A 207 -20.33 -7.17 7.07
CA ASP A 207 -20.13 -8.52 6.50
C ASP A 207 -19.25 -8.43 5.25
N ALA A 208 -18.76 -9.56 4.75
CA ALA A 208 -18.07 -9.59 3.46
C ALA A 208 -19.03 -9.23 2.31
N PRO A 209 -18.54 -8.55 1.24
CA PRO A 209 -19.36 -8.29 0.05
C PRO A 209 -19.65 -9.60 -0.70
N ASP A 210 -20.59 -9.56 -1.66
CA ASP A 210 -20.82 -10.68 -2.58
C ASP A 210 -19.66 -10.85 -3.56
N TRP A 211 -19.11 -9.72 -4.02
CA TRP A 211 -18.03 -9.67 -5.01
C TRP A 211 -16.95 -8.69 -4.56
N LEU A 212 -15.68 -9.07 -4.72
CA LEU A 212 -14.56 -8.15 -4.68
C LEU A 212 -13.92 -8.06 -6.06
N CYS A 213 -14.00 -6.89 -6.68
CA CYS A 213 -13.35 -6.60 -7.95
C CYS A 213 -12.03 -5.86 -7.71
N ILE A 214 -10.91 -6.38 -8.20
CA ILE A 214 -9.58 -5.81 -7.94
C ILE A 214 -8.66 -5.86 -9.16
N PRO A 215 -7.93 -4.76 -9.48
CA PRO A 215 -6.91 -4.79 -10.52
C PRO A 215 -5.73 -5.69 -10.13
N MET A 216 -5.16 -6.38 -11.12
CA MET A 216 -4.04 -7.31 -10.93
C MET A 216 -2.87 -6.97 -11.85
N GLY A 217 -1.71 -6.72 -11.25
CA GLY A 217 -0.40 -6.94 -11.89
C GLY A 217 0.13 -8.28 -11.40
N ASN A 218 1.11 -8.25 -10.49
CA ASN A 218 1.73 -9.45 -9.89
C ASN A 218 0.83 -10.28 -8.94
N ALA A 219 -0.50 -10.11 -8.97
CA ALA A 219 -1.49 -10.80 -8.14
C ALA A 219 -1.35 -10.73 -6.60
N GLY A 220 -0.29 -10.14 -6.02
CA GLY A 220 -0.13 -10.10 -4.56
C GLY A 220 -1.29 -9.46 -3.79
N ASN A 221 -1.92 -8.42 -4.34
CA ASN A 221 -3.03 -7.74 -3.66
C ASN A 221 -4.29 -8.61 -3.60
N ILE A 222 -4.65 -9.32 -4.67
CA ILE A 222 -5.83 -10.21 -4.65
C ILE A 222 -5.61 -11.36 -3.67
N SER A 223 -4.39 -11.89 -3.59
CA SER A 223 -4.01 -12.93 -2.63
C SER A 223 -4.13 -12.43 -1.18
N ALA A 224 -3.67 -11.20 -0.91
CA ALA A 224 -3.79 -10.60 0.42
C ALA A 224 -5.25 -10.36 0.82
N TYR A 225 -6.09 -9.84 -0.07
CA TYR A 225 -7.52 -9.68 0.22
C TYR A 225 -8.20 -11.03 0.50
N TRP A 226 -7.91 -12.05 -0.32
CA TRP A 226 -8.45 -13.39 -0.11
C TRP A 226 -8.03 -13.99 1.24
N MET A 227 -6.76 -13.84 1.62
CA MET A 227 -6.26 -14.22 2.94
C MET A 227 -7.03 -13.51 4.06
N GLY A 228 -7.20 -12.19 3.97
CA GLY A 228 -7.94 -11.41 4.97
C GLY A 228 -9.41 -11.83 5.09
N PHE A 229 -10.12 -12.05 3.97
CA PHE A 229 -11.49 -12.54 4.03
C PHE A 229 -11.61 -13.92 4.66
N GLN A 230 -10.69 -14.83 4.37
CA GLN A 230 -10.65 -16.16 5.00
C GLN A 230 -10.41 -16.08 6.51
N GLU A 231 -9.46 -15.26 6.96
CA GLU A 231 -9.17 -15.09 8.39
C GLU A 231 -10.38 -14.52 9.15
N TYR A 232 -11.01 -13.47 8.62
CA TYR A 232 -12.22 -12.90 9.22
C TYR A 232 -13.39 -13.89 9.20
N ARG A 233 -13.56 -14.67 8.13
CA ARG A 233 -14.58 -15.72 8.06
C ARG A 233 -14.36 -16.79 9.12
N ASN A 234 -13.14 -17.30 9.23
CA ASN A 234 -12.77 -18.36 10.19
C ASN A 234 -12.94 -17.91 11.64
N ALA A 235 -12.71 -16.62 11.91
CA ALA A 235 -12.92 -16.01 13.21
C ALA A 235 -14.38 -15.57 13.48
N GLY A 236 -15.32 -15.87 12.58
CA GLY A 236 -16.74 -15.52 12.73
C GLY A 236 -17.05 -14.03 12.56
N ARG A 237 -16.13 -13.23 12.02
CA ARG A 237 -16.32 -11.78 11.73
C ARG A 237 -17.12 -11.54 10.45
N SER A 238 -17.21 -12.53 9.57
CA SER A 238 -18.09 -12.51 8.39
C SER A 238 -18.87 -13.82 8.25
N ARG A 239 -20.05 -13.75 7.62
CA ARG A 239 -20.92 -14.91 7.38
C ARG A 239 -20.61 -15.63 6.06
N LYS A 240 -19.87 -14.98 5.17
CA LYS A 240 -19.58 -15.49 3.83
C LYS A 240 -18.19 -15.06 3.36
N LEU A 241 -17.75 -15.67 2.27
CA LEU A 241 -16.58 -15.26 1.49
C LEU A 241 -17.06 -14.61 0.19
N PRO A 242 -16.44 -13.50 -0.24
CA PRO A 242 -16.75 -12.90 -1.53
C PRO A 242 -16.24 -13.78 -2.66
N VAL A 243 -16.90 -13.69 -3.82
CA VAL A 243 -16.29 -14.15 -5.08
C VAL A 243 -15.27 -13.10 -5.53
N MET A 244 -14.03 -13.54 -5.74
CA MET A 244 -12.90 -12.68 -6.07
C MET A 244 -12.78 -12.53 -7.60
N TYR A 245 -12.91 -11.30 -8.11
CA TYR A 245 -12.71 -10.97 -9.52
C TYR A 245 -11.44 -10.15 -9.71
N GLY A 246 -10.43 -10.77 -10.31
CA GLY A 246 -9.18 -10.13 -10.72
C GLY A 246 -9.21 -9.64 -12.16
N PHE A 247 -8.72 -8.42 -12.41
CA PHE A 247 -8.70 -7.83 -13.75
C PHE A 247 -7.27 -7.43 -14.16
N GLN A 248 -6.77 -7.98 -15.28
CA GLN A 248 -5.50 -7.60 -15.89
C GLN A 248 -5.71 -6.75 -17.15
N ALA A 249 -4.71 -5.94 -17.51
CA ALA A 249 -4.71 -5.24 -18.79
C ALA A 249 -4.51 -6.25 -19.93
N SER A 250 -5.25 -6.13 -21.02
CA SER A 250 -5.23 -7.11 -22.13
C SER A 250 -3.84 -7.36 -22.71
N GLY A 251 -3.00 -6.32 -22.83
CA GLY A 251 -1.62 -6.43 -23.30
C GLY A 251 -0.63 -6.95 -22.26
N SER A 252 -1.08 -7.34 -21.06
CA SER A 252 -0.25 -7.71 -19.91
C SER A 252 -1.03 -8.65 -18.97
N ALA A 253 -1.64 -9.70 -19.53
CA ALA A 253 -2.58 -10.58 -18.84
C ALA A 253 -2.11 -12.06 -18.75
N PRO A 254 -0.91 -12.36 -18.21
CA PRO A 254 -0.39 -13.73 -18.19
C PRO A 254 -1.28 -14.74 -17.44
N LEU A 255 -2.00 -14.32 -16.39
CA LEU A 255 -2.89 -15.22 -15.64
C LEU A 255 -4.19 -15.52 -16.39
N VAL A 256 -4.63 -14.62 -17.27
CA VAL A 256 -5.78 -14.85 -18.16
C VAL A 256 -5.37 -15.74 -19.33
N LEU A 257 -4.16 -15.55 -19.87
CA LEU A 257 -3.64 -16.29 -21.01
C LEU A 257 -3.09 -17.68 -20.63
N GLY A 258 -2.76 -17.89 -19.36
CA GLY A 258 -2.14 -19.13 -18.88
C GLY A 258 -0.65 -19.27 -19.24
N SER A 259 -0.01 -18.21 -19.74
CA SER A 259 1.40 -18.19 -20.14
C SER A 259 2.02 -16.80 -19.96
N PRO A 260 3.36 -16.70 -19.76
CA PRO A 260 4.06 -15.42 -19.66
C PRO A 260 3.88 -14.55 -20.92
N VAL A 261 3.79 -13.23 -20.72
CA VAL A 261 3.71 -12.25 -21.80
C VAL A 261 5.09 -11.63 -22.00
N ALA A 262 5.78 -12.01 -23.07
CA ALA A 262 7.18 -11.61 -23.31
C ALA A 262 7.38 -10.08 -23.37
N ASN A 263 6.42 -9.35 -23.94
CA ASN A 263 6.49 -7.89 -24.10
C ASN A 263 5.18 -7.25 -23.60
N PRO A 264 5.01 -7.10 -22.28
CA PRO A 264 3.76 -6.60 -21.73
C PRO A 264 3.58 -5.11 -22.09
N THR A 265 2.37 -4.73 -22.48
CA THR A 265 2.02 -3.34 -22.83
C THR A 265 0.71 -2.91 -22.20
N THR A 266 0.70 -1.70 -21.61
CA THR A 266 -0.52 -1.04 -21.13
C THR A 266 -0.26 0.42 -20.75
N ILE A 267 -1.27 1.28 -20.93
CA ILE A 267 -1.26 2.63 -20.34
C ILE A 267 -1.33 2.58 -18.81
N ALA A 268 -1.93 1.51 -18.25
CA ALA A 268 -2.11 1.28 -16.82
C ALA A 268 -0.84 0.66 -16.23
N THR A 269 0.25 1.42 -16.23
CA THR A 269 1.60 0.98 -15.81
C THR A 269 1.70 0.40 -14.40
N ALA A 270 0.68 0.55 -13.54
CA ALA A 270 0.62 -0.06 -12.20
C ALA A 270 0.18 -1.53 -12.19
N ILE A 271 -0.43 -2.01 -13.27
CA ILE A 271 -0.86 -3.41 -13.46
C ILE A 271 -0.10 -4.07 -14.61
N LEU A 272 1.09 -3.55 -14.93
CA LEU A 272 2.01 -4.19 -15.86
C LEU A 272 2.64 -5.41 -15.17
N SER A 273 2.40 -6.59 -15.73
CA SER A 273 3.00 -7.87 -15.38
C SER A 273 3.46 -8.60 -16.64
N ALA A 274 4.72 -9.03 -16.65
CA ALA A 274 5.25 -9.97 -17.63
C ALA A 274 4.80 -11.40 -17.29
#